data_AF-G3TGH4-F1
#
_entry.id   AF-G3TGH4-F1
#
_cell.length_a   1.000
_cell.length_b   1.000
_cell.length_c   1.000
_cell.angle_alpha   90.00
_cell.angle_beta   90.00
_cell.angle_gamma   90.00
#
_symmetry.space_group_name_H-M   'P 1'
#
loop_
_entity.id
_entity.type
_entity.pdbx_description
1 polymer ?
#
loop_
_entity_poly.entity_id
_entity_poly.type
_entity_poly.pdbx_seq_one_letter_code
_entity_poly.pdbx_strand_id
1 'polypeptide(L)'
;SRDFSNGYLIAEIFSIYFPWDLKLSSFENGTSLKVKLDNWAQLEKFLARKKFKLPEELIHGTIHCKAGVPEILIQEVYTLLTHREIKSIQDDLVNFTDYSYQMRLPLVPRSTASKSIKDNIRLSEVLSHPNTLSNELKVEFLLLLQMLQRKLSRKLNPKWFEVKPTVGELTLHHLPAQSTGRRNNSAISREVTAPV
;
A
#
# COMPACT_ATOMS: atom_id res chain seq x y z
N SER A 1 -16.63 6.44 20.76
CA SER A 1 -15.60 5.84 19.89
C SER A 1 -14.25 6.27 20.43
N ARG A 2 -13.47 5.37 21.06
CA ARG A 2 -12.18 5.69 21.71
C ARG A 2 -11.08 5.35 20.71
N ASP A 3 -10.61 6.33 19.96
CA ASP A 3 -9.53 6.16 18.97
C ASP A 3 -8.23 6.79 19.48
N PHE A 4 -7.08 6.32 18.98
CA PHE A 4 -5.76 6.86 19.35
C PHE A 4 -5.51 8.27 18.78
N SER A 5 -6.34 8.70 17.82
CA SER A 5 -6.17 9.97 17.11
C SER A 5 -6.29 11.19 18.00
N ASN A 6 -7.05 11.09 19.09
CA ASN A 6 -7.20 12.18 20.04
C ASN A 6 -5.91 12.44 20.86
N GLY A 7 -5.06 11.43 21.06
CA GLY A 7 -3.87 11.54 21.91
C GLY A 7 -4.14 11.32 23.40
N TYR A 8 -5.39 11.40 23.88
CA TYR A 8 -5.71 11.13 25.30
C TYR A 8 -5.27 9.75 25.77
N LEU A 9 -5.45 8.71 24.96
CA LEU A 9 -4.96 7.36 25.29
C LEU A 9 -3.43 7.30 25.40
N ILE A 10 -2.73 8.03 24.55
CA ILE A 10 -1.26 8.10 24.59
C ILE A 10 -0.82 8.84 25.86
N ALA A 11 -1.50 9.94 26.20
CA ALA A 11 -1.31 10.67 27.44
C ALA A 11 -1.55 9.77 28.66
N GLU A 12 -2.61 8.96 28.66
CA GLU A 12 -2.91 7.97 29.71
C GLU A 12 -1.74 7.00 29.91
N ILE A 13 -1.24 6.41 28.82
CA ILE A 13 -0.06 5.54 28.88
C ILE A 13 1.14 6.26 29.50
N PHE A 14 1.50 7.45 29.01
CA PHE A 14 2.65 8.19 29.56
C PHE A 14 2.44 8.63 31.01
N SER A 15 1.20 8.94 31.43
CA SER A 15 0.90 9.34 32.81
C SER A 15 1.16 8.24 33.82
N ILE A 16 1.08 6.96 33.41
CA ILE A 16 1.42 5.82 34.27
C ILE A 16 2.91 5.81 34.60
N TYR A 17 3.76 6.12 33.61
CA TYR A 17 5.23 6.15 33.77
C TYR A 17 5.74 7.48 34.34
N PHE A 18 5.03 8.58 34.08
CA PHE A 18 5.45 9.94 34.44
C PHE A 18 4.32 10.75 35.11
N PRO A 19 3.77 10.28 36.25
CA PRO A 19 2.59 10.88 36.87
C PRO A 19 2.78 12.33 37.33
N TRP A 20 4.02 12.73 37.59
CA TRP A 20 4.35 14.09 38.04
C TRP A 20 4.56 15.08 36.89
N ASP A 21 4.90 14.59 35.70
CA ASP A 21 5.27 15.42 34.55
C ASP A 21 4.10 15.66 33.57
N LEU A 22 3.11 14.76 33.60
CA LEU A 22 1.98 14.76 32.69
C LEU A 22 0.68 14.54 33.48
N LYS A 23 -0.16 15.58 33.53
CA LYS A 23 -1.43 15.56 34.24
C LYS A 23 -2.58 15.34 33.27
N LEU A 24 -3.33 14.26 33.43
CA LEU A 24 -4.48 13.95 32.55
C LEU A 24 -5.60 14.99 32.61
N SER A 25 -5.67 15.79 33.67
CA SER A 25 -6.66 16.87 33.80
C SER A 25 -6.52 17.97 32.75
N SER A 26 -5.35 18.10 32.08
CA SER A 26 -5.15 19.08 31.01
C SER A 26 -5.53 18.56 29.61
N PHE A 27 -5.90 17.28 29.50
CA PHE A 27 -6.26 16.65 28.23
C PHE A 27 -7.78 16.52 28.12
N GLU A 28 -8.29 16.76 26.91
CA GLU A 28 -9.72 16.69 26.62
C GLU A 28 -10.05 15.46 25.77
N ASN A 29 -11.03 14.66 26.20
CA ASN A 29 -11.52 13.50 25.44
C ASN A 29 -12.59 13.91 24.41
N GLY A 30 -12.26 14.89 23.55
CA GLY A 30 -13.13 15.41 22.50
C GLY A 30 -12.84 14.82 21.12
N THR A 31 -13.80 14.92 20.19
CA THR A 31 -13.63 14.35 18.83
C THR A 31 -13.23 15.40 17.77
N SER A 32 -13.24 16.69 18.12
CA SER A 32 -12.95 17.77 17.18
C SER A 32 -11.46 17.81 16.82
N LEU A 33 -11.14 18.16 15.57
CA LEU A 33 -9.75 18.25 15.11
C LEU A 33 -8.92 19.21 15.98
N LYS A 34 -9.53 20.33 16.40
CA LYS A 34 -8.90 21.30 17.31
C LYS A 34 -8.44 20.63 18.61
N VAL A 35 -9.33 19.89 19.27
CA VAL A 35 -8.99 19.17 20.52
C VAL A 35 -7.89 18.14 20.29
N LYS A 36 -7.91 17.42 19.17
CA LYS A 36 -6.83 16.48 18.83
C LYS A 36 -5.49 17.21 18.72
N LEU A 37 -5.44 18.29 17.95
CA LEU A 37 -4.21 19.08 17.76
C LEU A 37 -3.70 19.66 19.09
N ASP A 38 -4.60 20.19 19.93
CA ASP A 38 -4.23 20.76 21.23
C ASP A 38 -3.66 19.68 22.19
N ASN A 39 -4.28 18.49 22.23
CA ASN A 39 -3.76 17.35 23.00
C ASN A 39 -2.39 16.89 22.49
N TRP A 40 -2.22 16.77 21.17
CA TRP A 40 -0.96 16.35 20.57
C TRP A 40 0.16 17.38 20.77
N ALA A 41 -0.13 18.67 20.71
CA ALA A 41 0.85 19.72 21.03
C ALA A 41 1.34 19.62 22.49
N GLN A 42 0.45 19.27 23.43
CA GLN A 42 0.84 19.00 24.82
C GLN A 42 1.76 17.77 24.93
N LEU A 43 1.44 16.69 24.20
CA LEU A 43 2.27 15.49 24.13
C LEU A 43 3.64 15.78 23.53
N GLU A 44 3.72 16.49 22.41
CA GLU A 44 4.99 16.85 21.76
C GLU A 44 5.89 17.65 22.69
N LYS A 45 5.33 18.62 23.42
CA LYS A 45 6.06 19.38 24.44
C LYS A 45 6.56 18.49 25.57
N PHE A 46 5.78 17.47 25.97
CA PHE A 46 6.22 16.49 26.96
C PHE A 46 7.34 15.59 26.42
N LEU A 47 7.19 15.05 25.22
CA LEU A 47 8.17 14.19 24.55
C LEU A 47 9.51 14.91 24.38
N ALA A 48 9.48 16.18 23.95
CA ALA A 48 10.65 17.03 23.81
C ALA A 48 11.38 17.23 25.15
N ARG A 49 10.64 17.48 26.24
CA ARG A 49 11.21 17.61 27.61
C ARG A 49 11.88 16.31 28.07
N LYS A 50 11.32 15.16 27.73
CA LYS A 50 11.88 13.83 28.05
C LYS A 50 12.94 13.36 27.06
N LYS A 51 13.20 14.12 25.99
CA LYS A 51 14.11 13.78 24.88
C LYS A 51 13.71 12.48 24.16
N PHE A 52 12.42 12.15 24.16
CA PHE A 52 11.90 11.06 23.35
C PHE A 52 11.74 11.50 21.90
N LYS A 53 12.22 10.66 20.99
CA LYS A 53 12.15 10.91 19.54
C LYS A 53 11.07 10.00 18.98
N LEU A 54 9.94 10.58 18.59
CA LEU A 54 8.92 9.92 17.79
C LEU A 54 8.92 10.57 16.40
N PRO A 55 8.86 9.79 15.31
CA PRO A 55 8.71 10.33 13.97
C PRO A 55 7.46 11.20 13.85
N GLU A 56 7.61 12.39 13.27
CA GLU A 56 6.51 13.34 13.06
C GLU A 56 5.43 12.73 12.14
N GLU A 57 5.83 11.90 11.17
CA GLU A 57 4.87 11.22 10.29
C GLU A 57 3.94 10.25 11.04
N LEU A 58 4.43 9.61 12.11
CA LEU A 58 3.60 8.72 12.93
C LEU A 58 2.60 9.51 13.78
N ILE A 59 3.03 10.64 14.34
CA ILE A 59 2.15 11.54 15.10
C ILE A 59 1.06 12.07 14.18
N HIS A 60 1.45 12.66 13.05
CA HIS A 60 0.55 13.24 12.06
C HIS A 60 -0.42 12.19 11.50
N GLY A 61 0.09 11.02 11.09
CA GLY A 61 -0.75 9.94 10.60
C GLY A 61 -1.73 9.42 11.65
N THR A 62 -1.34 9.41 12.94
CA THR A 62 -2.24 9.03 14.05
C THR A 62 -3.36 10.05 14.25
N ILE A 63 -3.05 11.35 14.28
CA ILE A 63 -4.04 12.45 14.38
C ILE A 63 -5.13 12.31 13.32
N HIS A 64 -4.72 11.91 12.11
CA HIS A 64 -5.61 11.77 10.96
C HIS A 64 -6.25 10.38 10.81
N CYS A 65 -6.07 9.47 11.78
CA CYS A 65 -6.59 8.10 11.71
C CYS A 65 -6.15 7.35 10.44
N LYS A 66 -4.89 7.49 10.04
CA LYS A 66 -4.32 6.67 8.96
C LYS A 66 -4.24 5.22 9.43
N ALA A 67 -4.70 4.29 8.60
CA ALA A 67 -4.71 2.88 8.97
C ALA A 67 -3.27 2.35 9.18
N GLY A 68 -3.05 1.54 10.20
CA GLY A 68 -1.74 0.96 10.53
C GLY A 68 -0.79 1.90 11.27
N VAL A 69 -0.97 3.23 11.17
CA VAL A 69 -0.09 4.20 11.82
C VAL A 69 -0.21 4.20 13.34
N PRO A 70 -1.43 4.21 13.94
CA PRO A 70 -1.58 4.11 15.39
C PRO A 70 -0.93 2.85 15.97
N GLU A 71 -1.02 1.73 15.26
CA GLU A 71 -0.44 0.45 15.67
C GLU A 71 1.09 0.53 15.74
N ILE A 72 1.72 1.12 14.73
CA ILE A 72 3.17 1.36 14.69
C ILE A 72 3.58 2.35 15.79
N LEU A 73 2.82 3.43 15.97
CA LEU A 73 3.08 4.40 17.04
C LEU A 73 3.07 3.73 18.42
N ILE A 74 2.11 2.85 18.69
CA ILE A 74 2.05 2.13 19.97
C ILE A 74 3.24 1.19 20.15
N GLN A 75 3.72 0.56 19.07
CA GLN A 75 4.93 -0.25 19.12
C GLN A 75 6.17 0.59 19.47
N GLU A 76 6.30 1.77 18.87
CA GLU A 76 7.37 2.73 19.19
C GLU A 76 7.27 3.21 20.64
N VAL A 77 6.09 3.60 21.10
CA VAL A 77 5.85 4.03 22.49
C VAL A 77 6.18 2.91 23.48
N TYR A 78 5.78 1.67 23.20
CA TYR A 78 6.12 0.51 24.03
C TYR A 78 7.64 0.30 24.10
N THR A 79 8.32 0.34 22.96
CA THR A 79 9.77 0.14 22.87
C THR A 79 10.51 1.26 23.62
N LEU A 80 10.05 2.51 23.48
CA LEU A 80 10.58 3.67 24.18
C LEU A 80 10.43 3.57 25.71
N LEU A 81 9.28 3.09 26.19
CA LEU A 81 8.99 3.02 27.63
C LEU A 81 9.58 1.80 28.33
N THR A 82 9.68 0.67 27.62
CA THR A 82 10.08 -0.61 28.22
C THR A 82 11.49 -1.06 27.84
N HIS A 83 12.10 -0.42 26.84
CA HIS A 83 13.37 -0.83 26.23
C HIS A 83 13.38 -2.28 25.74
N ARG A 84 12.20 -2.81 25.37
CA ARG A 84 12.05 -4.16 24.81
C ARG A 84 11.71 -4.06 23.34
N GLU A 85 12.38 -4.88 22.54
CA GLU A 85 12.06 -4.99 21.12
C GLU A 85 10.79 -5.82 20.92
N ILE A 86 9.89 -5.31 20.08
CA ILE A 86 8.71 -6.05 19.63
C ILE A 86 9.10 -6.84 18.40
N LYS A 87 8.84 -8.15 18.42
CA LYS A 87 8.88 -8.96 17.19
C LYS A 87 7.71 -8.53 16.30
N SER A 88 7.97 -7.66 15.33
CA SER A 88 6.96 -7.27 14.35
C SER A 88 6.44 -8.53 13.66
N ILE A 89 5.11 -8.71 13.66
CA ILE A 89 4.44 -9.76 12.88
C ILE A 89 4.38 -9.34 11.39
N GLN A 90 4.61 -8.07 11.09
CA GLN A 90 4.57 -7.50 9.75
C GLN A 90 6.00 -7.42 9.18
N ASP A 91 6.30 -8.35 8.28
CA ASP A 91 7.52 -8.43 7.47
C ASP A 91 7.51 -7.45 6.28
N ASP A 92 6.39 -6.74 6.06
CA ASP A 92 6.21 -5.80 4.96
C ASP A 92 6.79 -4.42 5.30
N LEU A 93 7.40 -3.77 4.30
CA LEU A 93 7.79 -2.36 4.36
C LEU A 93 6.59 -1.51 4.80
N VAL A 94 6.76 -0.75 5.89
CA VAL A 94 5.75 0.21 6.36
C VAL A 94 5.48 1.21 5.25
N ASN A 95 4.31 1.08 4.65
CA ASN A 95 3.85 1.99 3.62
C ASN A 95 2.59 2.68 4.17
N PHE A 96 2.55 4.01 4.12
CA PHE A 96 1.42 4.83 4.62
C PHE A 96 0.16 4.75 3.74
N THR A 97 0.06 3.73 2.89
CA THR A 97 -1.09 3.42 2.05
C THR A 97 -1.58 1.99 2.26
N ASP A 98 -2.81 1.71 1.83
CA ASP A 98 -3.40 0.38 1.88
C ASP A 98 -2.81 -0.63 0.87
N TYR A 99 -1.76 -0.26 0.11
CA TYR A 99 -1.17 -1.06 -0.96
C TYR A 99 -0.92 -2.53 -0.59
N SER A 100 -0.16 -2.80 0.46
CA SER A 100 0.24 -4.17 0.84
C SER A 100 -0.99 -5.04 1.15
N TYR A 101 -1.99 -4.44 1.81
CA TYR A 101 -3.26 -5.10 2.08
C TYR A 101 -4.04 -5.39 0.78
N GLN A 102 -4.16 -4.40 -0.13
CA GLN A 102 -4.85 -4.56 -1.41
C GLN A 102 -4.22 -5.64 -2.29
N MET A 103 -2.89 -5.77 -2.27
CA MET A 103 -2.17 -6.77 -3.06
C MET A 103 -2.46 -8.20 -2.59
N ARG A 104 -2.73 -8.42 -1.29
CA ARG A 104 -3.12 -9.72 -0.74
C ARG A 104 -4.57 -10.10 -1.03
N LEU A 105 -5.43 -9.13 -1.30
CA LEU A 105 -6.84 -9.38 -1.56
C LEU A 105 -7.06 -10.00 -2.95
N PRO A 106 -8.06 -10.90 -3.10
CA PRO A 106 -8.60 -11.28 -4.40
C PRO A 106 -9.11 -10.06 -5.18
N LEU A 107 -9.29 -10.18 -6.49
CA LEU A 107 -9.61 -9.05 -7.36
C LEU A 107 -10.92 -8.32 -6.97
N VAL A 108 -11.97 -9.07 -6.67
CA VAL A 108 -13.32 -8.54 -6.39
C VAL A 108 -13.37 -7.63 -5.16
N PRO A 109 -12.79 -8.00 -3.99
CA PRO A 109 -12.81 -7.15 -2.80
C PRO A 109 -11.82 -5.98 -2.81
N ARG A 110 -11.00 -5.79 -3.86
CA ARG A 110 -10.04 -4.68 -3.90
C ARG A 110 -10.74 -3.32 -3.95
N SER A 111 -10.16 -2.34 -3.28
CA SER A 111 -10.64 -0.96 -3.28
C SER A 111 -10.75 -0.41 -4.69
N THR A 112 -11.79 0.37 -4.96
CA THR A 112 -11.87 1.20 -6.17
C THR A 112 -10.97 2.43 -6.04
N ALA A 113 -10.71 3.14 -7.15
CA ALA A 113 -9.91 4.36 -7.14
C ALA A 113 -10.44 5.39 -6.12
N SER A 114 -11.75 5.64 -6.14
CA SER A 114 -12.40 6.55 -5.19
C SER A 114 -12.29 6.07 -3.74
N LYS A 115 -12.36 4.75 -3.49
CA LYS A 115 -12.22 4.19 -2.15
C LYS A 115 -10.79 4.33 -1.63
N SER A 116 -9.79 4.04 -2.47
CA SER A 116 -8.38 4.26 -2.15
C SER A 116 -8.09 5.73 -1.82
N ILE A 117 -8.60 6.68 -2.61
CA ILE A 117 -8.46 8.12 -2.29
C ILE A 117 -9.07 8.44 -0.92
N LYS A 118 -10.31 8.00 -0.64
CA LYS A 118 -11.01 8.30 0.62
C LYS A 118 -10.38 7.66 1.86
N ASP A 119 -9.72 6.52 1.68
CA ASP A 119 -9.08 5.80 2.78
C ASP A 119 -7.68 6.37 3.10
N ASN A 120 -6.97 6.89 2.09
CA ASN A 120 -5.63 7.45 2.24
C ASN A 120 -5.61 8.96 2.51
N ILE A 121 -6.63 9.71 2.04
CA ILE A 121 -6.75 11.16 2.23
C ILE A 121 -7.97 11.47 3.08
N ARG A 122 -7.72 11.87 4.33
CA ARG A 122 -8.77 12.16 5.32
C ARG A 122 -9.16 13.62 5.29
N LEU A 123 -10.44 13.91 5.55
CA LEU A 123 -10.94 15.28 5.62
C LEU A 123 -10.16 16.13 6.64
N SER A 124 -9.79 15.54 7.79
CA SER A 124 -8.99 16.21 8.80
C SER A 124 -7.59 16.61 8.30
N GLU A 125 -6.98 15.82 7.40
CA GLU A 125 -5.68 16.13 6.80
C GLU A 125 -5.82 17.35 5.89
N VAL A 126 -6.84 17.36 5.03
CA VAL A 126 -7.15 18.48 4.13
C VAL A 126 -7.44 19.77 4.90
N LEU A 127 -8.17 19.68 6.02
CA LEU A 127 -8.48 20.84 6.87
C LEU A 127 -7.26 21.36 7.63
N SER A 128 -6.34 20.47 8.03
CA SER A 128 -5.12 20.85 8.76
C SER A 128 -4.07 21.51 7.87
N HIS A 129 -3.92 21.01 6.63
CA HIS A 129 -2.93 21.47 5.67
C HIS A 129 -3.65 21.76 4.35
N PRO A 130 -4.16 22.99 4.14
CA PRO A 130 -4.87 23.37 2.93
C PRO A 130 -3.93 23.53 1.72
N ASN A 131 -2.74 22.94 1.73
CA ASN A 131 -1.84 22.93 0.59
C ASN A 131 -2.45 22.06 -0.53
N THR A 132 -3.16 22.72 -1.44
CA THR A 132 -3.86 22.09 -2.56
C THR A 132 -2.91 21.26 -3.41
N LEU A 133 -1.69 21.75 -3.68
CA LEU A 133 -0.71 21.05 -4.52
C LEU A 133 -0.28 19.71 -3.92
N SER A 134 0.02 19.66 -2.62
CA SER A 134 0.40 18.39 -1.97
C SER A 134 -0.72 17.36 -2.03
N ASN A 135 -1.96 17.82 -1.83
CA ASN A 135 -3.14 16.96 -1.88
C ASN A 135 -3.40 16.47 -3.31
N GLU A 136 -3.27 17.33 -4.32
CA GLU A 136 -3.36 16.97 -5.73
C GLU A 136 -2.32 15.92 -6.12
N LEU A 137 -1.04 16.14 -5.77
CA LEU A 137 0.04 15.18 -6.04
C LEU A 137 -0.22 13.82 -5.37
N LYS A 138 -0.76 13.81 -4.14
CA LYS A 138 -1.16 12.56 -3.47
C LYS A 138 -2.31 11.86 -4.20
N VAL A 139 -3.31 12.60 -4.67
CA VAL A 139 -4.43 12.03 -5.45
C VAL A 139 -3.92 11.43 -6.75
N GLU A 140 -3.09 12.17 -7.50
CA GLU A 140 -2.48 11.70 -8.75
C GLU A 140 -1.66 10.42 -8.54
N PHE A 141 -0.85 10.39 -7.48
CA PHE A 141 -0.10 9.20 -7.10
C PHE A 141 -1.02 7.99 -6.84
N LEU A 142 -2.09 8.15 -6.06
CA LEU A 142 -3.02 7.06 -5.74
C LEU A 142 -3.77 6.58 -7.00
N LEU A 143 -4.15 7.48 -7.89
CA LEU A 143 -4.76 7.14 -9.18
C LEU A 143 -3.81 6.32 -10.05
N LEU A 144 -2.56 6.76 -10.16
CA LEU A 144 -1.51 6.06 -10.90
C LEU A 144 -1.26 4.66 -10.33
N LEU A 145 -1.14 4.55 -9.01
CA LEU A 145 -0.95 3.28 -8.31
C LEU A 145 -2.10 2.31 -8.63
N GLN A 146 -3.34 2.76 -8.52
CA GLN A 146 -4.53 1.98 -8.84
C GLN A 146 -4.58 1.56 -10.32
N MET A 147 -4.15 2.44 -11.24
CA MET A 147 -4.04 2.11 -12.67
C MET A 147 -2.99 1.01 -12.91
N LEU A 148 -1.83 1.10 -12.28
CA LEU A 148 -0.76 0.11 -12.39
C LEU A 148 -1.19 -1.25 -11.83
N GLN A 149 -1.84 -1.28 -10.67
CA GLN A 149 -2.38 -2.52 -10.08
C GLN A 149 -3.40 -3.22 -11.00
N ARG A 150 -4.29 -2.44 -11.64
CA ARG A 150 -5.26 -2.99 -12.61
C ARG A 150 -4.55 -3.52 -13.87
N LYS A 151 -3.55 -2.81 -14.39
CA LYS A 151 -2.74 -3.28 -15.53
C LYS A 151 -2.01 -4.59 -15.19
N LEU A 152 -1.38 -4.66 -14.02
CA LEU A 152 -0.70 -5.85 -13.53
C LEU A 152 -1.67 -7.03 -13.38
N SER A 153 -2.85 -6.79 -12.80
CA SER A 153 -3.87 -7.84 -12.60
C SER A 153 -4.33 -8.45 -13.93
N ARG A 154 -4.50 -7.63 -14.97
CA ARG A 154 -4.84 -8.12 -16.33
C ARG A 154 -3.72 -8.94 -16.96
N LYS A 155 -2.46 -8.55 -16.75
CA LYS A 155 -1.29 -9.31 -17.23
C LYS A 155 -1.14 -10.66 -16.52
N LEU A 156 -1.36 -10.70 -15.21
CA LEU A 156 -1.23 -11.93 -14.43
C LEU A 156 -2.38 -12.91 -14.68
N ASN A 157 -3.58 -12.41 -15.02
CA ASN A 157 -4.77 -13.24 -15.19
C ASN A 157 -5.53 -12.91 -16.49
N PRO A 158 -4.92 -13.07 -17.68
CA PRO A 158 -5.51 -12.62 -18.95
C PRO A 158 -6.86 -13.27 -19.25
N LYS A 159 -7.06 -14.53 -18.81
CA LYS A 159 -8.31 -15.29 -18.97
C LYS A 159 -9.51 -14.65 -18.25
N TRP A 160 -9.29 -13.92 -17.15
CA TRP A 160 -10.37 -13.29 -16.38
C TRP A 160 -10.89 -12.01 -17.02
N PHE A 161 -10.14 -11.41 -17.93
CA PHE A 161 -10.41 -10.08 -18.47
C PHE A 161 -10.61 -10.07 -19.99
N GLU A 162 -10.76 -11.25 -20.59
CA GLU A 162 -10.91 -11.41 -22.04
C GLU A 162 -9.81 -10.67 -22.83
N VAL A 163 -8.60 -10.62 -22.25
CA VAL A 163 -7.46 -9.93 -22.88
C VAL A 163 -7.05 -10.74 -24.10
N LYS A 164 -7.24 -10.15 -25.28
CA LYS A 164 -6.82 -10.78 -26.54
C LYS A 164 -5.29 -10.95 -26.52
N PRO A 165 -4.76 -12.12 -26.91
CA PRO A 165 -3.32 -12.31 -27.03
C PRO A 165 -2.74 -11.35 -28.06
N THR A 166 -1.52 -10.90 -27.81
CA THR A 166 -0.77 -10.08 -28.75
C THR A 166 -0.33 -10.89 -29.97
N VAL A 167 -0.01 -10.22 -31.09
CA VAL A 167 0.45 -10.88 -32.32
C VAL A 167 1.68 -11.77 -32.05
N GLY A 168 2.60 -11.34 -31.18
CA GLY A 168 3.76 -12.13 -30.77
C GLY A 168 3.39 -13.38 -29.97
N GLU A 169 2.42 -13.30 -29.06
CA GLU A 169 1.96 -14.46 -28.28
C GLU A 169 1.25 -15.49 -29.16
N LEU A 170 0.54 -15.03 -30.20
CA LEU A 170 -0.06 -15.91 -31.20
C LEU A 170 1.01 -16.65 -32.02
N THR A 171 2.13 -16.00 -32.35
CA THR A 171 3.17 -16.59 -33.21
C THR A 171 4.14 -17.51 -32.49
N LEU A 172 4.30 -17.40 -31.16
CA LEU A 172 5.23 -18.24 -30.39
C LEU A 172 4.87 -19.73 -30.36
N HIS A 173 3.58 -20.08 -30.51
CA HIS A 173 3.12 -21.47 -30.53
C HIS A 173 3.07 -22.09 -31.93
N HIS A 174 3.32 -21.29 -32.97
CA HIS A 174 3.47 -21.80 -34.33
C HIS A 174 4.93 -22.21 -34.53
N LEU A 175 5.25 -23.47 -34.21
CA LEU A 175 6.43 -24.10 -34.80
C LEU A 175 6.31 -23.97 -36.32
N PRO A 176 7.38 -23.57 -37.05
CA PRO A 176 7.34 -23.56 -38.50
C PRO A 176 6.91 -24.94 -38.96
N ALA A 177 5.93 -25.00 -39.88
CA ALA A 177 5.48 -26.25 -40.45
C ALA A 177 6.73 -27.03 -40.90
N GLN A 178 6.96 -28.21 -40.31
CA GLN A 178 8.04 -29.08 -40.76
C GLN A 178 7.89 -29.23 -42.26
N SER A 179 8.90 -28.78 -43.01
CA SER A 179 8.91 -28.95 -44.45
C SER A 179 8.83 -30.45 -44.71
N THR A 180 7.65 -30.92 -45.12
CA THR A 180 7.50 -32.28 -45.61
C THR A 180 8.42 -32.38 -46.81
N GLY A 181 9.56 -33.06 -46.61
CA GLY A 181 10.59 -33.22 -47.62
C GLY A 181 9.95 -33.65 -48.93
N ARG A 182 10.26 -32.91 -49.99
CA ARG A 182 9.89 -33.27 -51.37
C ARG A 182 10.21 -34.76 -51.58
N ARG A 183 9.18 -35.58 -51.78
CA ARG A 183 9.34 -36.89 -52.42
C ARG A 183 9.92 -36.62 -53.80
N ASN A 184 11.22 -36.87 -53.97
CA ASN A 184 11.83 -36.92 -55.28
C ASN A 184 11.26 -38.15 -55.99
N ASN A 185 10.46 -37.92 -57.04
CA ASN A 185 10.03 -38.96 -57.96
C ASN A 185 11.29 -39.54 -58.64
N SER A 186 11.56 -40.82 -58.42
CA SER A 186 12.60 -41.54 -59.15
C SER A 186 12.26 -41.59 -60.64
N ALA A 187 13.18 -41.11 -61.47
CA ALA A 187 13.07 -41.08 -62.91
C ALA A 187 12.82 -42.48 -63.49
N ILE A 188 11.89 -42.54 -64.44
CA ILE A 188 11.59 -43.68 -65.29
C ILE A 188 12.80 -43.93 -66.20
N SER A 189 13.48 -45.07 -66.02
CA SER A 189 14.50 -45.54 -66.97
C SER A 189 13.81 -46.02 -68.25
N ARG A 190 14.12 -45.38 -69.38
CA ARG A 190 13.75 -45.86 -70.72
C ARG A 190 14.79 -46.89 -71.16
N GLU A 191 14.40 -48.15 -71.25
CA GLU A 191 15.17 -49.19 -71.94
C GLU A 191 14.64 -49.27 -73.38
N VAL A 192 15.49 -48.93 -74.35
CA VAL A 192 15.21 -49.09 -75.78
C VAL A 192 15.79 -50.43 -76.21
N THR A 193 14.90 -51.38 -76.52
CA THR A 193 15.22 -52.64 -77.20
C THR A 193 15.55 -52.41 -78.67
N ALA A 194 16.60 -53.06 -79.18
CA ALA A 194 16.84 -53.29 -80.61
C ALA A 194 16.87 -54.80 -80.89
N PRO A 195 16.21 -55.31 -81.95
CA PRO A 195 16.42 -56.66 -82.43
C PRO A 195 17.21 -56.70 -83.76
N VAL A 196 18.16 -57.65 -83.79
CA VAL A 196 18.86 -58.36 -84.90
C VAL A 196 19.49 -57.53 -86.01
#